data_AF-A0ABD1YGK1-F1
#
_entry.id   AF-A0ABD1YGK1-F1
#
_cell.length_a   1.000
_cell.length_b   1.000
_cell.length_c   1.000
_cell.angle_alpha   90.00
_cell.angle_beta   90.00
_cell.angle_gamma   90.00
#
_symmetry.space_group_name_H-M   'P 1'
#
loop_
_entity.id
_entity.type
_entity.pdbx_description
1 polymer ?
#
loop_
_entity_poly.entity_id
_entity_poly.type
_entity_poly.pdbx_seq_one_letter_code
_entity_poly.pdbx_strand_id
1 'polypeptide(L)'
;MLLHLSVLSAKSGESDTVETYITNVLEGGGESRELLEPYRVTIYKSYIYALYRLEYIQSFDGFPHEVELFAPDCRGGSTEKNPNCGWVYNKAGKPLKDSQGFCCLCMLKNKLPVWLGGDSSSTRSKQDCNDTLSSLLNLLHLTRRGSAHCLRHSAQWKILM
;
A
#
# COMPACT_ATOMS: atom_id res chain seq x y z
N MET A 1 47.75 -7.72 -34.27
CA MET A 1 47.89 -7.86 -32.80
C MET A 1 46.50 -7.90 -32.20
N LEU A 2 46.15 -8.98 -31.49
CA LEU A 2 44.86 -9.12 -30.81
C LEU A 2 45.12 -8.93 -29.31
N LEU A 3 44.51 -7.90 -28.70
CA LEU A 3 44.67 -7.60 -27.28
C LEU A 3 43.41 -8.05 -26.53
N HIS A 4 43.57 -8.95 -25.55
CA HIS A 4 42.52 -9.31 -24.60
C HIS A 4 42.78 -8.59 -23.27
N LEU A 5 41.84 -7.75 -22.86
CA LEU A 5 41.95 -6.91 -21.66
C LEU A 5 40.71 -7.12 -20.79
N SER A 6 40.88 -7.23 -19.48
CA SER A 6 39.79 -7.30 -18.50
C SER A 6 39.73 -6.01 -17.69
N VAL A 7 38.57 -5.35 -17.68
CA VAL A 7 38.32 -4.17 -16.85
C VAL A 7 37.46 -4.59 -15.67
N LEU A 8 38.04 -4.55 -14.47
CA LEU A 8 37.35 -4.88 -13.23
C LEU A 8 36.37 -3.75 -12.86
N SER A 9 35.45 -4.06 -11.96
CA SER A 9 34.49 -3.09 -11.43
C SER A 9 34.87 -2.80 -9.98
N ALA A 10 35.62 -1.74 -9.76
CA ALA A 10 35.95 -1.18 -8.46
C ALA A 10 35.88 0.37 -8.52
N LYS A 11 35.91 1.00 -7.34
CA LYS A 11 35.67 2.43 -7.13
C LYS A 11 36.40 3.30 -8.15
N SER A 12 35.65 4.19 -8.80
CA SER A 12 36.19 5.25 -9.65
C SER A 12 37.15 6.13 -8.84
N GLY A 13 38.43 6.14 -9.23
CA GLY A 13 39.45 6.97 -8.61
C GLY A 13 40.68 7.08 -9.49
N GLU A 14 41.20 5.95 -9.97
CA GLU A 14 42.38 5.88 -10.87
C GLU A 14 42.73 4.42 -11.23
N SER A 15 42.15 3.43 -10.55
CA SER A 15 42.60 2.02 -10.60
C SER A 15 41.97 1.14 -11.69
N ASP A 16 40.95 1.60 -12.42
CA ASP A 16 40.20 0.79 -13.40
C ASP A 16 40.22 1.39 -14.82
N THR A 17 41.30 2.07 -15.18
CA THR A 17 41.54 2.56 -16.55
C THR A 17 42.56 1.69 -17.23
N VAL A 18 42.17 1.05 -18.33
CA VAL A 18 43.15 0.38 -19.19
C VAL A 18 43.60 1.37 -20.25
N GLU A 19 44.89 1.69 -20.22
CA GLU A 19 45.54 2.56 -21.18
C GLU A 19 46.45 1.72 -22.08
N THR A 20 46.33 1.92 -23.39
CA THR A 20 47.24 1.32 -24.37
C THR A 20 47.60 2.34 -25.43
N TYR A 21 48.76 2.13 -26.06
CA TYR A 21 49.32 3.03 -27.06
C TYR A 21 49.49 2.28 -28.37
N ILE A 22 49.07 2.90 -29.47
CA ILE A 22 49.34 2.42 -30.82
C ILE A 22 50.54 3.22 -31.34
N THR A 23 51.66 2.54 -31.57
CA THR A 23 52.92 3.15 -32.04
C THR A 23 53.23 2.82 -33.49
N ASN A 24 52.65 1.77 -34.07
CA ASN A 24 52.89 1.35 -35.45
C ASN A 24 51.61 0.85 -36.16
N VAL A 25 51.58 0.99 -37.47
CA VAL A 25 50.48 0.56 -38.35
C VAL A 25 51.00 -0.22 -39.54
N LEU A 26 50.25 -1.25 -39.94
CA LEU A 26 50.51 -2.04 -41.15
C LEU A 26 49.76 -1.41 -42.32
N GLU A 27 50.48 -1.02 -43.36
CA GLU A 27 49.91 -0.51 -44.61
C GLU A 27 49.46 -1.68 -45.51
N GLY A 28 48.60 -1.42 -46.51
CA GLY A 28 47.98 -2.47 -47.34
C GLY A 28 48.94 -3.40 -48.10
N GLY A 29 50.24 -3.09 -48.15
CA GLY A 29 51.31 -3.92 -48.71
C GLY A 29 52.09 -4.77 -47.70
N GLY A 30 51.73 -4.73 -46.40
CA GLY A 30 52.40 -5.49 -45.34
C GLY A 30 53.60 -4.78 -44.71
N GLU A 31 53.92 -3.56 -45.13
CA GLU A 31 54.95 -2.73 -44.50
C GLU A 31 54.44 -2.09 -43.20
N SER A 32 55.25 -2.17 -42.14
CA SER A 32 54.96 -1.53 -40.84
C SER A 32 55.58 -0.14 -40.81
N ARG A 33 54.77 0.89 -40.57
CA ARG A 33 55.24 2.26 -40.34
C ARG A 33 55.03 2.66 -38.89
N GLU A 34 56.05 3.27 -38.29
CA GLU A 34 55.91 3.91 -36.99
C GLU A 34 55.16 5.23 -37.13
N LEU A 35 54.30 5.49 -36.15
CA LEU A 35 53.57 6.73 -36.02
C LEU A 35 54.49 7.78 -35.40
N LEU A 36 54.50 9.00 -35.95
CA LEU A 36 55.26 10.13 -35.40
C LEU A 36 54.86 10.43 -33.95
N GLU A 37 53.58 10.21 -33.62
CA GLU A 37 53.02 10.35 -32.28
C GLU A 37 52.14 9.13 -31.95
N PRO A 38 52.26 8.55 -30.75
CA PRO A 38 51.47 7.39 -30.37
C PRO A 38 50.01 7.76 -30.07
N TYR A 39 49.06 6.97 -30.57
CA TYR A 39 47.65 7.13 -30.22
C TYR A 39 47.34 6.45 -28.88
N ARG A 40 46.88 7.22 -27.90
CA ARG A 40 46.43 6.71 -26.59
C ARG A 40 44.97 6.28 -26.64
N VAL A 41 44.70 5.04 -26.23
CA VAL A 41 43.35 4.48 -26.06
C VAL A 41 43.11 4.26 -24.58
N THR A 42 42.04 4.81 -24.05
CA THR A 42 41.63 4.62 -22.65
C THR A 42 40.24 4.01 -22.59
N ILE A 43 40.11 2.93 -21.81
CA ILE A 43 38.84 2.22 -21.61
C ILE A 43 38.40 2.43 -20.15
N TYR A 44 37.15 2.82 -19.97
CA TYR A 44 36.51 3.01 -18.67
C TYR A 44 35.30 2.08 -18.52
N LYS A 45 35.04 1.59 -17.31
CA LYS A 45 33.85 0.80 -16.99
C LYS A 45 32.89 1.61 -16.13
N SER A 46 31.62 1.64 -16.53
CA SER A 46 30.56 2.27 -15.73
C SER A 46 30.23 1.44 -14.50
N TYR A 47 29.50 2.04 -13.56
CA TYR A 47 28.88 1.31 -12.47
C TYR A 47 28.03 0.14 -13.00
N ILE A 48 28.13 -1.00 -12.31
CA ILE A 48 27.31 -2.19 -12.60
C ILE A 48 26.03 -2.09 -11.77
N TYR A 49 24.88 -2.24 -12.44
CA TYR A 49 23.57 -2.31 -11.80
C TYR A 49 22.89 -3.63 -12.13
N ALA A 50 22.19 -4.20 -11.15
CA ALA A 50 21.27 -5.30 -11.38
C ALA A 50 19.86 -4.73 -11.58
N LEU A 51 19.32 -4.91 -12.79
CA LEU A 51 17.97 -4.45 -13.12
C LEU A 51 16.97 -5.60 -12.91
N TYR A 52 16.02 -5.37 -12.01
CA TYR A 52 14.89 -6.28 -11.79
C TYR A 52 13.69 -5.77 -12.57
N ARG A 53 13.12 -6.63 -13.42
CA ARG A 53 11.87 -6.32 -14.11
C ARG A 53 10.73 -6.42 -13.09
N LEU A 54 10.04 -5.30 -12.90
CA LEU A 54 8.88 -5.20 -12.03
C LEU A 54 7.59 -5.30 -12.87
N GLU A 55 6.56 -5.95 -12.33
CA GLU A 55 5.28 -6.15 -13.02
C GLU A 55 4.13 -5.74 -12.11
N TYR A 56 3.30 -4.82 -12.59
CA TYR A 56 2.17 -4.35 -11.81
C TYR A 56 1.22 -5.49 -11.43
N ILE A 57 0.95 -5.64 -10.12
CA ILE A 57 0.00 -6.62 -9.60
C ILE A 57 -1.31 -5.92 -9.24
N GLN A 58 -1.26 -4.98 -8.28
CA GLN A 58 -2.43 -4.23 -7.81
C GLN A 58 -2.03 -3.04 -6.94
N SER A 59 -3.01 -2.24 -6.54
CA SER A 59 -2.82 -1.11 -5.62
C SER A 59 -3.38 -1.43 -4.24
N PHE A 60 -2.69 -0.95 -3.20
CA PHE A 60 -3.07 -1.10 -1.80
C PHE A 60 -3.21 0.27 -1.14
N ASP A 61 -4.16 0.38 -0.20
CA ASP A 61 -4.28 1.58 0.63
C ASP A 61 -3.17 1.60 1.68
N GLY A 62 -2.56 2.77 1.88
CA GLY A 62 -1.50 2.96 2.87
C GLY A 62 -2.00 2.91 4.31
N PHE A 63 -3.26 3.31 4.54
CA PHE A 63 -3.86 3.36 5.88
C PHE A 63 -5.39 3.15 5.85
N PRO A 64 -5.85 1.89 5.66
CA PRO A 64 -7.26 1.57 5.84
C PRO A 64 -7.61 1.72 7.32
N HIS A 65 -8.66 2.46 7.61
CA HIS A 65 -9.08 2.75 8.98
C HIS A 65 -10.58 2.68 9.15
N GLU A 66 -10.99 2.42 10.38
CA GLU A 66 -12.38 2.33 10.77
C GLU A 66 -12.88 3.69 11.25
N VAL A 67 -14.05 4.11 10.74
CA VAL A 67 -14.78 5.26 11.25
C VAL A 67 -16.06 4.76 11.92
N GLU A 68 -16.18 5.10 13.20
CA GLU A 68 -17.35 4.79 14.01
C GLU A 68 -18.37 5.93 13.92
N LEU A 69 -19.64 5.58 13.71
CA LEU A 69 -20.76 6.52 13.64
C LEU A 69 -21.86 6.10 14.62
N PHE A 70 -22.45 7.07 15.33
CA PHE A 70 -23.65 6.84 16.14
C PHE A 70 -24.83 6.47 15.23
N ALA A 71 -25.48 5.33 15.49
CA ALA A 71 -26.53 4.77 14.65
C ALA A 71 -27.75 4.32 15.50
N PRO A 72 -28.76 5.18 15.68
CA PRO A 72 -29.96 4.85 16.47
C PRO A 72 -30.89 3.84 15.80
N ASP A 73 -30.76 3.67 14.49
CA ASP A 73 -31.39 2.64 13.66
C ASP A 73 -30.31 2.10 12.71
N CYS A 74 -29.48 1.19 13.21
CA CYS A 74 -28.31 0.73 12.49
C CYS A 74 -28.69 -0.31 11.43
N ARG A 75 -28.46 0.07 10.17
CA ARG A 75 -28.70 -0.70 8.95
C ARG A 75 -27.36 -1.03 8.29
N GLY A 76 -26.90 -2.27 8.49
CA GLY A 76 -25.68 -2.83 7.91
C GLY A 76 -25.92 -4.12 7.12
N GLY A 77 -27.18 -4.42 6.79
CA GLY A 77 -27.56 -5.63 6.06
C GLY A 77 -27.01 -5.65 4.64
N SER A 78 -26.72 -6.85 4.13
CA SER A 78 -26.17 -7.05 2.78
C SER A 78 -27.14 -6.65 1.65
N THR A 79 -28.43 -6.57 1.94
CA THR A 79 -29.50 -6.17 0.99
C THR A 79 -30.08 -4.80 1.30
N GLU A 80 -29.45 -4.04 2.20
CA GLU A 80 -29.94 -2.73 2.62
C GLU A 80 -29.82 -1.71 1.49
N LYS A 81 -30.88 -0.92 1.25
CA LYS A 81 -30.87 0.11 0.22
C LYS A 81 -30.07 1.34 0.67
N ASN A 82 -30.23 1.72 1.94
CA ASN A 82 -29.63 2.92 2.52
C ASN A 82 -28.88 2.59 3.83
N PRO A 83 -27.73 1.89 3.75
CA PRO A 83 -26.94 1.54 4.94
C PRO A 83 -26.25 2.77 5.53
N ASN A 84 -25.97 2.76 6.84
CA ASN A 84 -25.40 3.92 7.53
C ASN A 84 -24.02 4.34 7.01
N CYS A 85 -23.18 3.39 6.59
CA CYS A 85 -21.86 3.68 6.03
C CYS A 85 -21.88 4.08 4.54
N GLY A 86 -23.03 3.91 3.87
CA GLY A 86 -23.16 3.98 2.42
C GLY A 86 -22.56 2.76 1.70
N TRP A 87 -22.86 2.64 0.41
CA TRP A 87 -22.27 1.64 -0.48
C TRP A 87 -21.07 2.23 -1.23
N VAL A 88 -20.02 1.44 -1.40
CA VAL A 88 -18.96 1.74 -2.37
C VAL A 88 -19.34 1.07 -3.69
N TYR A 89 -19.21 1.79 -4.80
CA TYR A 89 -19.58 1.28 -6.12
C TYR A 89 -18.33 1.01 -6.96
N ASN A 90 -18.37 -0.08 -7.72
CA ASN A 90 -17.32 -0.35 -8.71
C ASN A 90 -17.50 0.53 -9.96
N LYS A 91 -16.55 0.47 -10.90
CA LYS A 91 -16.60 1.22 -12.16
C LYS A 91 -17.85 0.93 -13.02
N ALA A 92 -18.50 -0.24 -12.81
CA ALA A 92 -19.74 -0.61 -13.49
C ALA A 92 -21.00 -0.13 -12.75
N GLY A 93 -20.86 0.67 -11.70
CA GLY A 93 -21.98 1.19 -10.91
C GLY A 93 -22.66 0.15 -10.01
N LYS A 94 -22.06 -1.03 -9.81
CA LYS A 94 -22.60 -2.05 -8.90
C LYS A 94 -22.02 -1.89 -7.49
N PRO A 95 -22.83 -2.05 -6.43
CA PRO A 95 -22.33 -1.98 -5.06
C PRO A 95 -21.32 -3.11 -4.81
N LEU A 96 -20.20 -2.76 -4.20
CA LEU A 96 -19.21 -3.72 -3.74
C LEU A 96 -19.76 -4.46 -2.53
N LYS A 97 -19.67 -5.79 -2.59
CA LYS A 97 -20.09 -6.67 -1.52
C LYS A 97 -19.34 -6.30 -0.23
N ASP A 98 -20.08 -6.27 0.88
CA ASP A 98 -19.57 -6.03 2.23
C ASP A 98 -18.95 -4.62 2.46
N SER A 99 -19.10 -3.69 1.51
CA SER A 99 -18.61 -2.31 1.65
C SER A 99 -19.46 -1.43 2.56
N GLN A 100 -20.66 -1.88 2.92
CA GLN A 100 -21.61 -1.18 3.78
C GLN A 100 -21.23 -1.19 5.27
N GLY A 101 -20.10 -1.80 5.62
CA GLY A 101 -19.66 -1.96 7.00
C GLY A 101 -20.59 -2.89 7.80
N PHE A 102 -20.61 -2.71 9.10
CA PHE A 102 -21.47 -3.51 9.99
C PHE A 102 -21.95 -2.69 11.19
N CYS A 103 -22.92 -3.27 11.91
CA CYS A 103 -23.57 -2.66 13.04
C CYS A 103 -23.23 -3.40 14.34
N CYS A 104 -22.96 -2.63 15.40
CA CYS A 104 -22.97 -3.13 16.78
C CYS A 104 -24.15 -2.52 17.51
N LEU A 105 -25.02 -3.37 18.07
CA LEU A 105 -26.21 -2.92 18.80
C LEU A 105 -25.99 -3.10 20.30
N CYS A 106 -26.52 -2.17 21.11
CA CYS A 106 -26.55 -2.35 22.56
C CYS A 106 -27.42 -3.55 22.91
N MET A 107 -26.81 -4.58 23.51
CA MET A 107 -27.53 -5.74 24.04
C MET A 107 -28.30 -5.36 25.31
N LEU A 108 -29.32 -6.14 25.67
CA LEU A 108 -30.11 -5.92 26.89
C LEU A 108 -29.21 -5.89 28.14
N LYS A 109 -28.22 -6.78 28.23
CA LYS A 109 -27.24 -6.80 29.33
C LYS A 109 -26.43 -5.51 29.47
N ASN A 110 -26.19 -4.78 28.36
CA ASN A 110 -25.44 -3.53 28.36
C ASN A 110 -26.32 -2.33 28.77
N LYS A 111 -27.65 -2.53 28.80
CA LYS A 111 -28.64 -1.51 29.19
C LYS A 111 -29.13 -1.68 30.64
N LEU A 112 -28.97 -2.88 31.20
CA LEU A 112 -29.36 -3.17 32.56
C LEU A 112 -28.30 -2.67 33.54
N PRO A 113 -28.71 -2.19 34.72
CA PRO A 113 -27.77 -1.89 35.78
C PRO A 113 -27.17 -3.19 36.33
N VAL A 114 -25.97 -3.12 36.90
CA VAL A 114 -25.21 -4.28 37.42
C VAL A 114 -26.01 -5.12 38.41
N TRP A 115 -26.87 -4.49 39.22
CA TRP A 115 -27.72 -5.18 40.19
C TRP A 115 -28.88 -5.99 39.57
N LEU A 116 -29.20 -5.78 38.29
CA LEU A 116 -30.14 -6.59 37.50
C LEU A 116 -29.42 -7.59 36.56
N GLY A 117 -28.14 -7.88 36.83
CA GLY A 117 -27.33 -8.74 35.96
C GLY A 117 -26.81 -8.04 34.70
N GLY A 118 -26.80 -6.70 34.71
CA GLY A 118 -26.14 -5.91 33.68
C GLY A 118 -24.62 -6.03 33.74
N ASP A 119 -23.96 -5.79 32.61
CA ASP A 119 -22.50 -5.89 32.48
C ASP A 119 -21.97 -4.73 31.63
N SER A 120 -20.88 -4.12 32.08
CA SER A 120 -20.12 -3.09 31.34
C SER A 120 -19.06 -3.73 30.45
N SER A 121 -19.42 -4.81 29.74
CA SER A 121 -18.50 -5.47 28.82
C SER A 121 -17.98 -4.49 27.78
N SER A 122 -16.69 -4.59 27.44
CA SER A 122 -16.07 -3.76 26.41
C SER A 122 -16.84 -3.89 25.10
N THR A 123 -17.48 -2.80 24.69
CA THR A 123 -18.10 -2.65 23.38
C THR A 123 -17.07 -2.11 22.39
N ARG A 124 -17.19 -2.50 21.11
CA ARG A 124 -16.30 -2.01 20.04
C ARG A 124 -16.36 -0.48 19.92
N SER A 125 -17.57 0.07 20.06
CA SER A 125 -17.81 1.49 20.27
C SER A 125 -17.75 1.83 21.75
N LYS A 126 -17.15 2.97 22.12
CA LYS A 126 -17.24 3.50 23.50
C LYS A 126 -18.58 4.20 23.78
N GLN A 127 -19.64 3.73 23.14
CA GLN A 127 -20.94 4.39 23.17
C GLN A 127 -21.68 4.03 24.46
N ASP A 128 -22.29 5.04 25.08
CA ASP A 128 -23.08 4.83 26.29
C ASP A 128 -24.41 4.14 25.94
N CYS A 129 -24.54 2.89 26.37
CA CYS A 129 -25.75 2.10 26.25
C CYS A 129 -26.72 2.32 27.43
N ASN A 130 -26.32 3.04 28.48
CA ASN A 130 -27.00 3.15 29.76
C ASN A 130 -27.69 4.51 29.93
N ASP A 131 -28.76 4.73 29.17
CA ASP A 131 -29.58 5.94 29.32
C ASP A 131 -30.78 5.62 30.23
N THR A 132 -30.62 5.84 31.54
CA THR A 132 -31.47 5.29 32.62
C THR A 132 -32.93 5.77 32.60
N LEU A 133 -33.24 6.92 31.99
CA LEU A 133 -34.63 7.41 31.87
C LEU A 133 -35.31 6.97 30.56
N SER A 134 -34.55 6.79 29.49
CA SER A 134 -35.06 6.37 28.18
C SER A 134 -35.01 4.85 27.98
N SER A 135 -34.25 4.12 28.81
CA SER A 135 -34.09 2.65 28.80
C SER A 135 -35.39 1.89 29.10
N LEU A 136 -36.21 2.36 30.06
CA LEU A 136 -37.48 1.72 30.43
C LEU A 136 -38.61 1.98 29.41
N LEU A 137 -38.64 3.16 28.79
CA LEU A 137 -39.62 3.50 27.73
C LEU A 137 -39.20 2.96 26.35
N ASN A 138 -37.90 2.86 26.06
CA ASN A 138 -37.37 2.25 24.83
C ASN A 138 -37.20 0.72 24.90
N LEU A 139 -37.61 0.07 26.00
CA LEU A 139 -37.76 -1.40 26.00
C LEU A 139 -38.87 -1.84 25.03
N LEU A 140 -39.79 -0.93 24.70
CA LEU A 140 -40.94 -1.14 23.82
C LEU A 140 -40.79 -0.55 22.40
N HIS A 141 -39.78 0.29 22.14
CA HIS A 141 -39.55 0.88 20.81
C HIS A 141 -38.57 0.06 19.95
N LEU A 142 -38.95 -0.15 18.68
CA LEU A 142 -38.22 -0.91 17.65
C LEU A 142 -36.82 -0.36 17.30
N THR A 143 -36.41 0.80 17.81
CA THR A 143 -35.15 1.45 17.45
C THR A 143 -34.04 1.08 18.43
N ARG A 144 -33.13 0.20 17.97
CA ARG A 144 -31.99 -0.24 18.75
C ARG A 144 -30.84 0.74 18.56
N ARG A 145 -30.51 1.51 19.62
CA ARG A 145 -29.25 2.26 19.68
C ARG A 145 -28.07 1.33 19.41
N GLY A 146 -27.20 1.77 18.51
CA GLY A 146 -25.97 1.10 18.17
C GLY A 146 -24.97 2.05 17.52
N SER A 147 -23.92 1.45 17.00
CA SER A 147 -22.86 2.11 16.24
C SER A 147 -22.70 1.42 14.89
N ALA A 148 -22.49 2.23 13.86
CA ALA A 148 -22.10 1.77 12.53
C ALA A 148 -20.58 1.88 12.40
N HIS A 149 -19.96 0.85 11.86
CA HIS A 149 -18.51 0.73 11.76
C HIS A 149 -18.13 0.62 10.29
N CYS A 150 -17.52 1.69 9.78
CA CYS A 150 -17.31 1.91 8.35
C CYS A 150 -15.83 1.84 8.01
N LEU A 151 -15.44 1.00 7.05
CA LEU A 151 -14.09 1.02 6.50
C LEU A 151 -13.93 2.25 5.60
N ARG A 152 -12.90 3.04 5.86
CA ARG A 152 -12.49 4.19 5.04
C ARG A 152 -11.05 4.02 4.58
N HIS A 153 -10.81 4.54 3.39
CA HIS A 153 -9.50 4.52 2.77
C HIS A 153 -8.82 5.87 2.91
N SER A 154 -7.50 5.85 3.01
CA SER A 154 -6.70 7.07 3.00
C SER A 154 -6.59 7.64 1.58
N ALA A 155 -6.13 8.89 1.50
CA ALA A 155 -5.77 9.48 0.20
C ALA A 155 -4.51 8.84 -0.41
N GLN A 156 -3.69 8.13 0.40
CA GLN A 156 -2.42 7.59 -0.02
C GLN A 156 -2.55 6.12 -0.44
N TRP A 157 -2.30 5.86 -1.72
CA TRP A 157 -2.28 4.51 -2.29
C TRP A 157 -0.86 4.13 -2.72
N LYS A 158 -0.51 2.86 -2.50
CA LYS A 158 0.77 2.24 -2.87
C LYS A 158 0.55 1.23 -3.99
N ILE A 159 1.52 1.14 -4.90
CA ILE A 159 1.50 0.19 -6.01
C ILE A 159 2.36 -1.01 -5.62
N LEU A 160 1.81 -2.21 -5.74
CA LEU A 160 2.58 -3.44 -5.72
C LEU A 160 3.00 -3.78 -7.15
N MET A 161 4.32 -3.86 -7.34
CA MET A 161 4.99 -4.22 -8.59
C MET A 161 5.78 -5.52 -8.43
#